data_AF-A0A410PU09-F1
#
_entry.id   AF-A0A410PU09-F1
#
_cell.length_a   1.000
_cell.length_b   1.000
_cell.length_c   1.000
_cell.angle_alpha   90.00
_cell.angle_beta   90.00
_cell.angle_gamma   90.00
#
_symmetry.space_group_name_H-M   'P 1'
#
loop_
_entity.id
_entity.type
_entity.pdbx_description
1 polymer ?
#
loop_
_entity_poly.entity_id
_entity_poly.type
_entity_poly.pdbx_seq_one_letter_code
_entity_poly.pdbx_strand_id
1 'polypeptide(L)'
;MIMTELKINLMGRVEFKYGEKNIEHKLSNKGIALISLLMLHMKNGVSRERLISYLWADSDEEAAKYNLRYNLWNIKKVIPADEKGQDFILANKDYCRLNQNYFFESDILQLMSFENQETERSIEELGHCKQLFRGDFLEGVYLKNCDEFNEKIILERIVYQNKYVKLLKAIAEKYETGSQFEECIQILSELAGMEPYNEGIIQSKLNAYIQLGQWSDAIACYKKFEASLRSDLNVSPSQKLKLVYSKLLGKPQISTKKASGSSGFKRQKLDIEVQCAENIDYFCIADLIRKIILRGDRKYIFQFNKCYLEDLNFIQLEVGIGYERLHGEKCSLRTWLPDVRIADACIRFILYVNDIYDLHVSLKNADKIDQASSQIIQYLKRLKIADLLIQES
;
A
#
# COMPACT_ATOMS: atom_id res chain seq x y z
N MET A 1 -45.39 -20.54 1.90
CA MET A 1 -44.51 -21.51 1.23
C MET A 1 -43.13 -20.91 1.26
N ILE A 2 -42.17 -21.54 1.94
CA ILE A 2 -40.79 -21.03 2.00
C ILE A 2 -40.18 -21.36 0.64
N MET A 3 -40.14 -20.40 -0.27
CA MET A 3 -39.43 -20.55 -1.55
C MET A 3 -38.01 -21.00 -1.22
N THR A 4 -37.64 -22.20 -1.67
CA THR A 4 -36.28 -22.71 -1.44
C THR A 4 -35.37 -22.00 -2.43
N GLU A 5 -34.75 -20.92 -1.96
CA GLU A 5 -33.98 -20.02 -2.82
C GLU A 5 -32.60 -20.59 -3.14
N LEU A 6 -32.24 -20.60 -4.43
CA LEU A 6 -30.87 -20.88 -4.86
C LEU A 6 -30.03 -19.62 -4.65
N LYS A 7 -28.91 -19.74 -3.94
CA LYS A 7 -27.94 -18.65 -3.74
C LYS A 7 -26.58 -19.06 -4.27
N ILE A 8 -26.02 -18.21 -5.13
CA ILE A 8 -24.74 -18.45 -5.83
C ILE A 8 -23.80 -17.28 -5.56
N ASN A 9 -22.71 -17.58 -4.86
CA ASN A 9 -21.68 -16.62 -4.51
C ASN A 9 -20.39 -16.97 -5.27
N LEU A 10 -19.95 -16.08 -6.16
CA LEU A 10 -18.75 -16.27 -6.98
C LEU A 10 -17.65 -15.21 -6.71
N MET A 11 -17.94 -14.15 -5.97
CA MET A 11 -16.96 -13.15 -5.54
C MET A 11 -16.35 -13.54 -4.19
N GLY A 12 -15.15 -14.11 -4.25
CA GLY A 12 -14.49 -14.83 -3.17
C GLY A 12 -14.60 -16.34 -3.36
N ARG A 13 -14.44 -17.08 -2.25
CA ARG A 13 -14.65 -18.53 -2.25
C ARG A 13 -16.04 -18.87 -2.78
N VAL A 14 -16.07 -19.77 -3.76
CA VAL A 14 -17.29 -20.24 -4.40
C VAL A 14 -18.22 -20.86 -3.37
N GLU A 15 -19.50 -20.49 -3.41
CA GLU A 15 -20.52 -21.10 -2.57
C GLU A 15 -21.83 -21.24 -3.35
N PHE A 16 -22.40 -22.45 -3.29
CA PHE A 16 -23.72 -22.77 -3.81
C PHE A 16 -24.61 -23.26 -2.67
N LYS A 17 -25.72 -22.58 -2.44
CA LYS A 17 -26.72 -22.93 -1.43
C LYS A 17 -28.09 -23.09 -2.05
N TYR A 18 -28.84 -24.09 -1.61
CA TYR A 18 -30.23 -24.28 -1.97
C TYR A 18 -31.06 -24.33 -0.69
N GLY A 19 -31.77 -23.24 -0.39
CA GLY A 19 -32.21 -22.91 0.95
C GLY A 19 -31.00 -22.85 1.90
N GLU A 20 -31.10 -23.48 3.06
CA GLU A 20 -30.01 -23.52 4.05
C GLU A 20 -28.88 -24.53 3.72
N LYS A 21 -29.06 -25.38 2.69
CA LYS A 21 -28.12 -26.48 2.41
C LYS A 21 -27.04 -26.05 1.43
N ASN A 22 -25.78 -26.19 1.82
CA ASN A 22 -24.66 -26.10 0.88
C ASN A 22 -24.69 -27.31 -0.08
N ILE A 23 -24.72 -27.03 -1.38
CA ILE A 23 -24.78 -28.03 -2.46
C ILE A 23 -23.51 -28.06 -3.32
N GLU A 24 -22.49 -27.26 -2.99
CA GLU A 24 -21.22 -27.15 -3.72
C GLU A 24 -20.55 -28.52 -3.89
N HIS A 25 -20.45 -29.32 -2.82
CA HIS A 25 -19.85 -30.66 -2.83
C HIS A 25 -20.58 -31.68 -3.74
N LYS A 26 -21.80 -31.37 -4.19
CA LYS A 26 -22.57 -32.22 -5.13
C LYS A 26 -22.33 -31.81 -6.59
N LEU A 27 -21.70 -30.67 -6.81
CA LEU A 27 -21.31 -30.17 -8.12
C LEU A 27 -19.85 -30.54 -8.35
N SER A 28 -19.51 -30.90 -9.59
CA SER A 28 -18.11 -31.06 -9.98
C SER A 28 -17.47 -29.67 -10.17
N ASN A 29 -16.14 -29.56 -10.05
CA ASN A 29 -15.44 -28.31 -10.33
C ASN A 29 -15.71 -27.80 -11.76
N LYS A 30 -15.83 -28.72 -12.74
CA LYS A 30 -16.20 -28.37 -14.13
C LYS A 30 -17.68 -27.94 -14.25
N GLY A 31 -18.57 -28.48 -13.41
CA GLY A 31 -19.96 -28.06 -13.32
C GLY A 31 -20.11 -26.65 -12.72
N ILE A 32 -19.34 -26.34 -11.68
CA ILE A 32 -19.21 -24.97 -11.13
C ILE A 32 -18.72 -24.02 -12.22
N ALA A 33 -17.61 -24.36 -12.89
CA ALA A 33 -17.05 -23.56 -13.98
C ALA A 33 -18.04 -23.33 -15.13
N LEU A 34 -18.84 -24.35 -15.49
CA LEU A 34 -19.91 -24.22 -16.47
C LEU A 34 -20.93 -23.17 -16.02
N ILE A 35 -21.43 -23.25 -14.78
CA ILE A 35 -22.40 -22.27 -14.27
C ILE A 35 -21.78 -20.87 -14.27
N SER A 36 -20.52 -20.72 -13.85
CA SER A 36 -19.81 -19.43 -13.86
C SER A 36 -19.70 -18.84 -15.27
N LEU A 37 -19.36 -19.66 -16.29
CA LEU A 37 -19.34 -19.21 -17.68
C LEU A 37 -20.73 -18.75 -18.14
N LEU A 38 -21.80 -19.45 -17.78
CA LEU A 38 -23.16 -19.02 -18.12
C LEU A 38 -23.55 -17.72 -17.38
N MET A 39 -23.09 -17.51 -16.15
CA MET A 39 -23.32 -16.27 -15.39
C MET A 39 -22.60 -15.07 -15.99
N LEU A 40 -21.41 -15.25 -16.57
CA LEU A 40 -20.71 -14.19 -17.30
C LEU A 40 -21.42 -13.83 -18.62
N HIS A 41 -22.23 -14.73 -19.16
CA HIS A 41 -22.92 -14.60 -20.44
C HIS A 41 -24.46 -14.60 -20.32
N MET A 42 -25.01 -14.04 -19.24
CA MET A 42 -26.45 -14.04 -18.92
C MET A 42 -27.39 -13.58 -20.05
N LYS A 43 -26.96 -12.63 -20.89
CA LYS A 43 -27.80 -12.06 -21.95
C LYS A 43 -27.93 -12.98 -23.17
N ASN A 44 -26.84 -13.62 -23.58
CA ASN A 44 -26.74 -14.29 -24.89
C ASN A 44 -26.59 -15.81 -24.80
N GLY A 45 -26.30 -16.36 -23.61
CA GLY A 45 -25.91 -17.76 -23.46
C GLY A 45 -24.53 -18.05 -24.03
N VAL A 46 -24.15 -19.34 -24.01
CA VAL A 46 -22.86 -19.83 -24.52
C VAL A 46 -23.11 -21.06 -25.40
N SER A 47 -22.46 -21.11 -26.56
CA SER A 47 -22.58 -22.28 -27.44
C SER A 47 -21.99 -23.52 -26.77
N ARG A 48 -22.52 -24.70 -27.10
CA ARG A 48 -22.03 -25.97 -26.53
C ARG A 48 -20.59 -26.25 -26.93
N GLU A 49 -20.24 -25.92 -28.17
CA GLU A 49 -18.86 -25.99 -28.68
C GLU A 49 -17.90 -25.13 -27.85
N ARG A 50 -18.30 -23.90 -27.50
CA ARG A 50 -17.48 -23.01 -26.68
C ARG A 50 -17.36 -23.50 -25.23
N LEU A 51 -18.43 -24.04 -24.65
CA LEU A 51 -18.35 -24.67 -23.33
C LEU A 51 -17.41 -25.89 -23.33
N ILE A 52 -17.44 -26.68 -24.41
CA ILE A 52 -16.52 -27.80 -24.61
C ILE A 52 -15.08 -27.33 -24.73
N SER A 53 -14.81 -26.30 -25.54
CA SER A 53 -13.45 -25.77 -25.70
C SER A 53 -12.89 -25.24 -24.38
N TYR A 54 -13.71 -24.65 -23.51
CA TYR A 54 -13.25 -24.18 -22.21
C TYR A 54 -12.95 -25.30 -21.21
N LEU A 55 -13.80 -26.34 -21.17
CA LEU A 55 -13.83 -27.27 -20.04
C LEU A 55 -13.31 -28.68 -20.35
N TRP A 56 -13.24 -29.06 -21.63
CA TRP A 56 -12.83 -30.39 -22.09
C TRP A 56 -12.01 -30.33 -23.38
N ALA A 57 -11.09 -29.36 -23.48
CA ALA A 57 -10.23 -29.16 -24.65
C ALA A 57 -9.34 -30.37 -24.97
N ASP A 58 -9.00 -31.16 -23.96
CA ASP A 58 -8.14 -32.35 -24.04
C ASP A 58 -8.90 -33.66 -24.33
N SER A 59 -10.24 -33.59 -24.39
CA SER A 59 -11.08 -34.75 -24.66
C SER A 59 -11.37 -34.87 -26.16
N ASP A 60 -11.54 -36.10 -26.66
CA ASP A 60 -12.12 -36.29 -27.99
C ASP A 60 -13.55 -35.72 -28.05
N GLU A 61 -14.03 -35.44 -29.26
CA GLU A 61 -15.29 -34.73 -29.47
C GLU A 61 -16.50 -35.43 -28.84
N GLU A 62 -16.58 -36.76 -28.93
CA GLU A 62 -17.70 -37.52 -28.39
C GLU A 62 -17.66 -37.60 -26.86
N ALA A 63 -16.47 -37.79 -26.28
CA ALA A 63 -16.26 -37.72 -24.83
C ALA A 63 -16.57 -36.32 -24.28
N ALA A 64 -16.15 -35.25 -24.95
CA ALA A 64 -16.42 -33.88 -24.54
C ALA A 64 -17.92 -33.55 -24.56
N LYS A 65 -18.63 -33.94 -25.63
CA LYS A 65 -20.10 -33.82 -25.72
C LYS A 65 -20.79 -34.63 -24.63
N TYR A 66 -20.33 -35.86 -24.35
CA TYR A 66 -20.86 -36.67 -23.26
C TYR A 66 -20.66 -36.00 -21.90
N ASN A 67 -19.46 -35.48 -21.63
CA ASN A 67 -19.14 -34.81 -20.38
C ASN A 67 -19.99 -33.55 -20.16
N LEU A 68 -20.23 -32.76 -21.21
CA LEU A 68 -21.15 -31.63 -21.14
C LEU A 68 -22.57 -32.09 -20.78
N ARG A 69 -23.10 -33.12 -21.46
CA ARG A 69 -24.44 -33.69 -21.15
C ARG A 69 -24.52 -34.19 -19.71
N TYR A 70 -23.49 -34.90 -19.24
CA TYR A 70 -23.43 -35.43 -17.88
C TYR A 70 -23.43 -34.30 -16.84
N ASN A 71 -22.64 -33.24 -17.04
CA ASN A 71 -22.60 -32.13 -16.10
C ASN A 71 -23.92 -31.33 -16.09
N LEU A 72 -24.54 -31.10 -17.24
CA LEU A 72 -25.87 -30.50 -17.32
C LEU A 72 -26.92 -31.35 -16.59
N TRP A 73 -26.89 -32.66 -16.77
CA TRP A 73 -27.76 -33.59 -16.05
C TRP A 73 -27.52 -33.55 -14.53
N ASN A 74 -26.25 -33.57 -14.09
CA ASN A 74 -25.92 -33.51 -12.67
C ASN A 74 -26.37 -32.18 -12.05
N ILE A 75 -26.15 -31.05 -12.74
CA ILE A 75 -26.63 -29.74 -12.29
C ILE A 75 -28.16 -29.77 -12.15
N LYS A 76 -28.90 -30.28 -13.14
CA LYS A 76 -30.37 -30.41 -13.07
C LYS A 76 -30.84 -31.31 -11.92
N LYS A 77 -30.07 -32.33 -11.56
CA LYS A 77 -30.37 -33.21 -10.43
C LYS A 77 -30.11 -32.54 -9.08
N VAL A 78 -29.05 -31.73 -8.99
CA VAL A 78 -28.64 -31.04 -7.75
C VAL A 78 -29.44 -29.76 -7.51
N ILE A 79 -29.75 -29.02 -8.56
CA ILE A 79 -30.55 -27.80 -8.58
C ILE A 79 -31.85 -28.13 -9.33
N PRO A 80 -32.90 -28.59 -8.61
CA PRO A 80 -34.14 -29.01 -9.23
C PRO A 80 -34.92 -27.81 -9.81
N ALA A 81 -35.90 -28.12 -10.64
CA ALA A 81 -36.85 -27.14 -11.15
C ALA A 81 -37.59 -26.45 -9.98
N ASP A 82 -37.92 -25.18 -10.17
CA ASP A 82 -38.69 -24.43 -9.18
C ASP A 82 -40.16 -24.89 -9.10
N GLU A 83 -40.94 -24.29 -8.20
CA GLU A 83 -42.38 -24.61 -8.03
C GLU A 83 -43.20 -24.36 -9.30
N LYS A 84 -42.70 -23.55 -10.24
CA LYS A 84 -43.32 -23.26 -11.54
C LYS A 84 -42.80 -24.19 -12.65
N GLY A 85 -42.01 -25.21 -12.30
CA GLY A 85 -41.43 -26.15 -13.25
C GLY A 85 -40.31 -25.56 -14.12
N GLN A 86 -39.75 -24.41 -13.75
CA GLN A 86 -38.64 -23.78 -14.48
C GLN A 86 -37.33 -24.49 -14.11
N ASP A 87 -36.60 -24.98 -15.11
CA ASP A 87 -35.23 -25.47 -14.93
C ASP A 87 -34.26 -24.27 -14.76
N PHE A 88 -33.21 -24.43 -13.94
CA PHE A 88 -32.18 -23.40 -13.73
C PHE A 88 -31.36 -23.09 -15.00
N ILE A 89 -31.02 -24.14 -15.78
CA ILE A 89 -30.29 -24.03 -17.04
C ILE A 89 -31.20 -24.46 -18.19
N LEU A 90 -31.36 -23.59 -19.19
CA LEU A 90 -31.97 -23.94 -20.47
C LEU A 90 -30.86 -24.38 -21.43
N ALA A 91 -30.91 -25.64 -21.85
CA ALA A 91 -29.97 -26.20 -22.81
C ALA A 91 -30.74 -26.73 -24.04
N ASN A 92 -30.29 -26.36 -25.24
CA ASN A 92 -30.79 -26.92 -26.49
C ASN A 92 -29.64 -27.60 -27.27
N LYS A 93 -29.81 -27.81 -28.58
CA LYS A 93 -28.78 -28.45 -29.41
C LYS A 93 -27.53 -27.56 -29.59
N ASP A 94 -27.69 -26.24 -29.57
CA ASP A 94 -26.67 -25.29 -30.02
C ASP A 94 -26.03 -24.51 -28.86
N TYR A 95 -26.81 -24.16 -27.84
CA TYR A 95 -26.37 -23.33 -26.72
C TYR A 95 -26.94 -23.77 -25.36
N CYS A 96 -26.31 -23.26 -24.30
CA CYS A 96 -26.78 -23.31 -22.93
C CYS A 96 -26.86 -21.89 -22.38
N ARG A 97 -27.87 -21.61 -21.55
CA ARG A 97 -28.03 -20.32 -20.85
C ARG A 97 -28.70 -20.51 -19.51
N LEU A 98 -28.50 -19.56 -18.60
CA LEU A 98 -29.30 -19.51 -17.38
C LEU A 98 -30.74 -19.09 -17.72
N ASN A 99 -31.69 -19.70 -17.03
CA ASN A 99 -33.10 -19.37 -17.17
C ASN A 99 -33.41 -18.09 -16.38
N GLN A 100 -33.71 -16.99 -17.07
CA GLN A 100 -34.04 -15.72 -16.43
C GLN A 100 -35.37 -15.76 -15.63
N ASN A 101 -36.21 -16.77 -15.88
CA ASN A 101 -37.45 -16.99 -15.12
C ASN A 101 -37.23 -17.83 -13.86
N TYR A 102 -36.05 -18.44 -13.69
CA TYR A 102 -35.70 -19.16 -12.48
C TYR A 102 -35.26 -18.16 -11.41
N PHE A 103 -35.87 -18.22 -10.23
CA PHE A 103 -35.53 -17.31 -9.14
C PHE A 103 -34.28 -17.81 -8.39
N PHE A 104 -33.24 -16.98 -8.36
CA PHE A 104 -32.02 -17.22 -7.59
C PHE A 104 -31.34 -15.90 -7.23
N GLU A 105 -30.63 -15.90 -6.11
CA GLU A 105 -29.74 -14.83 -5.68
C GLU A 105 -28.32 -15.08 -6.16
N SER A 106 -27.65 -14.03 -6.62
CA SER A 106 -26.22 -14.08 -6.83
C SER A 106 -25.54 -12.74 -6.60
N ASP A 107 -24.37 -12.77 -5.99
CA ASP A 107 -23.48 -11.60 -5.88
C ASP A 107 -23.15 -10.99 -7.25
N ILE A 108 -22.93 -11.79 -8.28
CA ILE A 108 -22.70 -11.30 -9.65
C ILE A 108 -23.92 -10.58 -10.20
N LEU A 109 -25.13 -11.11 -9.98
CA LEU A 109 -26.36 -10.45 -10.43
C LEU A 109 -26.60 -9.13 -9.69
N GLN A 110 -26.35 -9.12 -8.39
CA GLN A 110 -26.43 -7.90 -7.58
C GLN A 110 -25.42 -6.88 -8.10
N LEU A 111 -24.16 -7.25 -8.33
CA LEU A 111 -23.15 -6.37 -8.93
C LEU A 111 -23.54 -5.85 -10.31
N MET A 112 -24.12 -6.68 -11.19
CA MET A 112 -24.61 -6.23 -12.50
C MET A 112 -25.77 -5.23 -12.36
N SER A 113 -26.67 -5.43 -11.39
CA SER A 113 -27.75 -4.48 -11.14
C SER A 113 -27.22 -3.14 -10.63
N PHE A 114 -26.19 -3.17 -9.77
CA PHE A 114 -25.49 -1.96 -9.35
C PHE A 114 -24.92 -1.22 -10.55
N GLU A 115 -24.28 -1.87 -11.52
CA GLU A 115 -23.67 -1.16 -12.66
C GLU A 115 -24.66 -0.48 -13.61
N ASN A 116 -25.87 -1.01 -13.75
CA ASN A 116 -26.85 -0.51 -14.71
C ASN A 116 -27.68 0.68 -14.18
N GLN A 117 -27.51 1.08 -12.92
CA GLN A 117 -28.23 2.22 -12.34
C GLN A 117 -27.48 3.53 -12.59
N GLU A 118 -28.13 4.48 -13.26
CA GLU A 118 -27.60 5.82 -13.60
C GLU A 118 -27.74 6.85 -12.47
N THR A 119 -28.48 6.53 -11.40
CA THR A 119 -28.74 7.45 -10.29
C THR A 119 -27.59 7.51 -9.29
N GLU A 120 -27.46 8.66 -8.63
CA GLU A 120 -26.54 8.85 -7.51
C GLU A 120 -26.91 7.90 -6.35
N ARG A 121 -25.96 7.06 -5.94
CA ARG A 121 -26.18 6.03 -4.91
C ARG A 121 -25.93 6.55 -3.51
N SER A 122 -26.71 6.01 -2.58
CA SER A 122 -26.52 6.28 -1.15
C SER A 122 -25.26 5.58 -0.62
N ILE A 123 -24.75 6.03 0.51
CA ILE A 123 -23.59 5.39 1.14
C ILE A 123 -23.91 3.97 1.62
N GLU A 124 -25.16 3.73 2.04
CA GLU A 124 -25.63 2.41 2.46
C GLU A 124 -25.67 1.43 1.29
N GLU A 125 -26.14 1.86 0.12
CA GLU A 125 -26.17 1.05 -1.10
C GLU A 125 -24.75 0.68 -1.55
N LEU A 126 -23.82 1.64 -1.53
CA LEU A 126 -22.42 1.38 -1.86
C LEU A 126 -21.77 0.45 -0.82
N GLY A 127 -22.09 0.62 0.45
CA GLY A 127 -21.64 -0.26 1.54
C GLY A 127 -22.13 -1.70 1.37
N HIS A 128 -23.39 -1.89 0.98
CA HIS A 128 -23.93 -3.22 0.67
C HIS A 128 -23.21 -3.85 -0.53
N CYS A 129 -23.00 -3.08 -1.60
CA CYS A 129 -22.24 -3.52 -2.76
C CYS A 129 -20.81 -3.95 -2.39
N LYS A 130 -20.16 -3.21 -1.49
CA LYS A 130 -18.81 -3.54 -0.99
C LYS A 130 -18.77 -4.92 -0.34
N GLN A 131 -19.80 -5.28 0.44
CA GLN A 131 -19.88 -6.57 1.13
C GLN A 131 -19.98 -7.78 0.18
N LEU A 132 -20.35 -7.56 -1.09
CA LEU A 132 -20.38 -8.62 -2.10
C LEU A 132 -18.98 -9.08 -2.51
N PHE A 133 -17.97 -8.20 -2.40
CA PHE A 133 -16.58 -8.50 -2.69
C PHE A 133 -15.90 -9.18 -1.50
N ARG A 134 -16.04 -10.51 -1.38
CA ARG A 134 -15.41 -11.29 -0.29
C ARG A 134 -14.00 -11.79 -0.62
N GLY A 135 -13.59 -11.66 -1.87
CA GLY A 135 -12.31 -12.10 -2.41
C GLY A 135 -12.34 -12.02 -3.94
N ASP A 136 -11.36 -12.67 -4.58
CA ASP A 136 -11.28 -12.71 -6.03
C ASP A 136 -12.46 -13.46 -6.66
N PHE A 137 -12.84 -13.09 -7.87
CA PHE A 137 -13.80 -13.87 -8.65
C PHE A 137 -13.32 -15.32 -8.80
N LEU A 138 -14.16 -16.28 -8.39
CA LEU A 138 -13.83 -17.71 -8.28
C LEU A 138 -12.51 -17.94 -7.54
N GLU A 139 -12.38 -17.39 -6.33
CA GLU A 139 -11.17 -17.48 -5.53
C GLU A 139 -10.71 -18.95 -5.36
N GLY A 140 -9.42 -19.20 -5.60
CA GLY A 140 -8.83 -20.54 -5.47
C GLY A 140 -9.22 -21.54 -6.56
N VAL A 141 -10.09 -21.18 -7.51
CA VAL A 141 -10.46 -22.07 -8.62
C VAL A 141 -9.35 -22.09 -9.67
N TYR A 142 -8.88 -23.30 -9.98
CA TYR A 142 -8.00 -23.62 -11.09
C TYR A 142 -8.36 -25.01 -11.62
N LEU A 143 -8.53 -25.15 -12.92
CA LEU A 143 -8.85 -26.43 -13.56
C LEU A 143 -7.69 -26.92 -14.41
N LYS A 144 -7.20 -28.12 -14.12
CA LYS A 144 -6.15 -28.76 -14.92
C LYS A 144 -6.64 -28.99 -16.37
N ASN A 145 -5.76 -28.77 -17.35
CA ASN A 145 -6.01 -28.93 -18.78
C ASN A 145 -7.18 -28.08 -19.32
N CYS A 146 -7.43 -26.91 -18.72
CA CYS A 146 -8.51 -25.99 -19.10
C CYS A 146 -7.94 -24.57 -19.27
N ASP A 147 -6.91 -24.42 -20.10
CA ASP A 147 -6.12 -23.19 -20.17
C ASP A 147 -6.94 -21.98 -20.61
N GLU A 148 -7.76 -22.10 -21.67
CA GLU A 148 -8.67 -21.02 -22.10
C GLU A 148 -9.62 -20.58 -20.98
N PHE A 149 -10.09 -21.52 -20.15
CA PHE A 149 -10.97 -21.19 -19.02
C PHE A 149 -10.17 -20.46 -17.93
N ASN A 150 -9.00 -20.98 -17.55
CA ASN A 150 -8.17 -20.37 -16.52
C ASN A 150 -7.75 -18.94 -16.91
N GLU A 151 -7.36 -18.72 -18.16
CA GLU A 151 -7.08 -17.39 -18.71
C GLU A 151 -8.31 -16.48 -18.64
N LYS A 152 -9.48 -16.98 -19.04
CA LYS A 152 -10.73 -16.23 -18.93
C LYS A 152 -11.02 -15.80 -17.49
N ILE A 153 -10.82 -16.67 -16.50
CA ILE A 153 -11.02 -16.32 -15.08
C ILE A 153 -10.03 -15.25 -14.61
N ILE A 154 -8.76 -15.32 -15.03
CA ILE A 154 -7.77 -14.28 -14.71
C ILE A 154 -8.22 -12.92 -15.24
N LEU A 155 -8.70 -12.86 -16.50
CA LEU A 155 -9.21 -11.62 -17.09
C LEU A 155 -10.43 -11.08 -16.33
N GLU A 156 -11.37 -11.96 -15.95
CA GLU A 156 -12.54 -11.55 -15.16
C GLU A 156 -12.15 -11.05 -13.76
N ARG A 157 -11.15 -11.66 -13.09
CA ARG A 157 -10.64 -11.16 -11.81
C ARG A 157 -10.12 -9.73 -11.93
N ILE A 158 -9.39 -9.40 -13.00
CA ILE A 158 -8.92 -8.03 -13.27
C ILE A 158 -10.12 -7.09 -13.48
N VAL A 159 -11.13 -7.52 -14.23
CA VAL A 159 -12.36 -6.74 -14.46
C VAL A 159 -13.06 -6.43 -13.13
N TYR A 160 -13.26 -7.43 -12.26
CA TYR A 160 -13.89 -7.24 -10.96
C TYR A 160 -13.04 -6.45 -9.97
N GLN A 161 -11.72 -6.60 -9.99
CA GLN A 161 -10.81 -5.77 -9.18
C GLN A 161 -10.93 -4.29 -9.58
N ASN A 162 -10.96 -3.99 -10.87
CA ASN A 162 -11.17 -2.62 -11.34
C ASN A 162 -12.55 -2.06 -10.95
N LYS A 163 -13.59 -2.89 -10.97
CA LYS A 163 -14.93 -2.53 -10.47
C LYS A 163 -14.89 -2.23 -8.97
N TYR A 164 -14.16 -3.03 -8.20
CA TYR A 164 -14.01 -2.83 -6.76
C TYR A 164 -13.26 -1.53 -6.44
N VAL A 165 -12.16 -1.25 -7.14
CA VAL A 165 -11.43 0.03 -7.01
C VAL A 165 -12.33 1.22 -7.31
N LYS A 166 -13.16 1.15 -8.37
CA LYS A 166 -14.14 2.21 -8.68
C LYS A 166 -15.16 2.39 -7.57
N LEU A 167 -15.69 1.29 -7.02
CA LEU A 167 -16.62 1.31 -5.90
C LEU A 167 -16.00 1.99 -4.68
N LEU A 168 -14.79 1.58 -4.28
CA LEU A 168 -14.11 2.16 -3.13
C LEU A 168 -13.81 3.65 -3.33
N LYS A 169 -13.46 4.08 -4.55
CA LYS A 169 -13.26 5.51 -4.87
C LYS A 169 -14.55 6.30 -4.67
N ALA A 170 -15.70 5.78 -5.14
CA ALA A 170 -17.00 6.41 -4.93
C ALA A 170 -17.38 6.49 -3.43
N ILE A 171 -17.10 5.44 -2.66
CA ILE A 171 -17.32 5.43 -1.20
C ILE A 171 -16.44 6.48 -0.51
N ALA A 172 -15.15 6.54 -0.85
CA ALA A 172 -14.23 7.51 -0.26
C ALA A 172 -14.67 8.96 -0.54
N GLU A 173 -15.11 9.25 -1.77
CA GLU A 173 -15.62 10.57 -2.17
C GLU A 173 -16.88 10.96 -1.38
N LYS A 174 -17.79 10.01 -1.15
CA LYS A 174 -18.99 10.23 -0.32
C LYS A 174 -18.64 10.56 1.12
N TYR A 175 -17.72 9.81 1.73
CA TYR A 175 -17.27 10.10 3.09
C TYR A 175 -16.49 11.42 3.19
N GLU A 176 -15.65 11.74 2.19
CA GLU A 176 -14.92 13.01 2.14
C GLU A 176 -15.90 14.20 2.04
N THR A 177 -16.90 14.13 1.16
CA THR A 177 -17.92 15.17 1.01
C THR A 177 -18.81 15.30 2.26
N GLY A 178 -19.11 14.17 2.92
CA GLY A 178 -19.84 14.12 4.18
C GLY A 178 -19.03 14.56 5.41
N SER A 179 -17.75 14.91 5.25
CA SER A 179 -16.82 15.21 6.35
C SER A 179 -16.65 14.06 7.37
N GLN A 180 -16.88 12.82 6.93
CA GLN A 180 -16.69 11.59 7.70
C GLN A 180 -15.27 11.06 7.43
N PHE A 181 -14.27 11.77 7.96
CA PHE A 181 -12.88 11.55 7.57
C PHE A 181 -12.29 10.25 8.14
N GLU A 182 -12.75 9.76 9.29
CA GLU A 182 -12.32 8.49 9.86
C GLU A 182 -12.68 7.31 8.95
N GLU A 183 -13.93 7.22 8.52
CA GLU A 183 -14.41 6.21 7.59
C GLU A 183 -13.73 6.36 6.22
N CYS A 184 -13.52 7.59 5.76
CA CYS A 184 -12.78 7.88 4.53
C CYS A 184 -11.35 7.29 4.59
N ILE A 185 -10.63 7.48 5.70
CA ILE A 185 -9.27 6.94 5.90
C ILE A 185 -9.26 5.41 5.85
N GLN A 186 -10.28 4.73 6.38
CA GLN A 186 -10.38 3.27 6.30
C GLN A 186 -10.48 2.81 4.85
N ILE A 187 -11.37 3.42 4.07
CA ILE A 187 -11.56 3.09 2.64
C ILE A 187 -10.32 3.44 1.81
N LEU A 188 -9.70 4.60 2.05
CA LEU A 188 -8.46 5.00 1.38
C LEU A 188 -7.28 4.08 1.75
N SER A 189 -7.26 3.52 2.97
CA SER A 189 -6.23 2.54 3.36
C SER A 189 -6.38 1.24 2.60
N GLU A 190 -7.61 0.79 2.39
CA GLU A 190 -7.91 -0.39 1.57
C GLU A 190 -7.53 -0.15 0.10
N LEU A 191 -7.92 1.00 -0.46
CA LEU A 191 -7.51 1.42 -1.80
C LEU A 191 -5.99 1.48 -1.98
N ALA A 192 -5.27 2.03 -1.00
CA ALA A 192 -3.81 2.09 -1.03
C ALA A 192 -3.15 0.70 -0.96
N GLY A 193 -3.84 -0.32 -0.47
CA GLY A 193 -3.38 -1.71 -0.56
C GLY A 193 -3.45 -2.27 -1.97
N MET A 194 -4.43 -1.82 -2.77
CA MET A 194 -4.66 -2.28 -4.15
C MET A 194 -3.90 -1.47 -5.19
N GLU A 195 -3.79 -0.16 -4.97
CA GLU A 195 -3.06 0.78 -5.83
C GLU A 195 -1.91 1.44 -5.03
N PRO A 196 -0.87 0.66 -4.62
CA PRO A 196 0.15 1.10 -3.66
C PRO A 196 1.01 2.27 -4.13
N TYR A 197 1.06 2.54 -5.43
CA TYR A 197 1.85 3.61 -6.04
C TYR A 197 1.00 4.80 -6.50
N ASN A 198 -0.29 4.81 -6.17
CA ASN A 198 -1.21 5.86 -6.59
C ASN A 198 -1.16 7.06 -5.64
N GLU A 199 -0.48 8.13 -6.08
CA GLU A 199 -0.34 9.36 -5.29
C GLU A 199 -1.65 10.06 -4.97
N GLY A 200 -2.68 9.91 -5.82
CA GLY A 200 -3.98 10.53 -5.60
C GLY A 200 -4.65 10.01 -4.34
N ILE A 201 -4.63 8.69 -4.14
CA ILE A 201 -5.17 8.04 -2.94
C ILE A 201 -4.43 8.52 -1.69
N ILE A 202 -3.10 8.60 -1.75
CA ILE A 202 -2.28 9.07 -0.63
C ILE A 202 -2.56 10.54 -0.34
N GLN A 203 -2.69 11.37 -1.38
CA GLN A 203 -3.00 12.78 -1.21
C GLN A 203 -4.34 12.97 -0.47
N SER A 204 -5.41 12.28 -0.88
CA SER A 204 -6.71 12.32 -0.19
C SER A 204 -6.58 11.83 1.25
N LYS A 205 -5.78 10.78 1.49
CA LYS A 205 -5.56 10.25 2.84
C LYS A 205 -4.84 11.24 3.76
N LEU A 206 -3.82 11.94 3.24
CA LEU A 206 -3.14 13.01 3.97
C LEU A 206 -4.10 14.16 4.29
N ASN A 207 -4.95 14.56 3.34
CA ASN A 207 -5.95 15.59 3.57
C ASN A 207 -6.95 15.19 4.67
N ALA A 208 -7.44 13.95 4.65
CA ALA A 208 -8.34 13.44 5.69
C ALA A 208 -7.69 13.47 7.08
N TYR A 209 -6.42 13.03 7.22
CA TYR A 209 -5.69 13.15 8.48
C TYR A 209 -5.53 14.61 8.94
N ILE A 210 -5.30 15.55 8.01
CA ILE A 210 -5.20 16.97 8.31
C ILE A 210 -6.53 17.51 8.88
N GLN A 211 -7.66 17.13 8.28
CA GLN A 211 -8.98 17.58 8.73
C GLN A 211 -9.30 17.07 10.14
N LEU A 212 -8.83 15.86 10.48
CA LEU A 212 -8.94 15.30 11.84
C LEU A 212 -7.90 15.84 12.82
N GLY A 213 -6.94 16.66 12.38
CA GLY A 213 -5.84 17.12 13.22
C GLY A 213 -4.83 16.02 13.60
N GLN A 214 -4.84 14.88 12.91
CA GLN A 214 -3.95 13.73 13.10
C GLN A 214 -2.64 13.91 12.32
N TRP A 215 -1.89 14.97 12.65
CA TRP A 215 -0.69 15.37 11.90
C TRP A 215 0.44 14.33 11.93
N SER A 216 0.62 13.64 13.06
CA SER A 216 1.61 12.58 13.21
C SER A 216 1.35 11.43 12.23
N ASP A 217 0.07 11.06 12.06
CA ASP A 217 -0.36 9.99 11.16
C ASP A 217 -0.23 10.42 9.70
N ALA A 218 -0.52 11.69 9.37
CA ALA A 218 -0.25 12.25 8.05
C ALA A 218 1.25 12.17 7.69
N ILE A 219 2.14 12.59 8.60
CA ILE A 219 3.58 12.54 8.39
C ILE A 219 4.06 11.09 8.21
N ALA A 220 3.60 10.18 9.06
CA ALA A 220 3.94 8.76 8.97
C ALA A 220 3.45 8.14 7.65
N CYS A 221 2.22 8.47 7.23
CA CYS A 221 1.63 8.04 5.97
C CYS A 221 2.47 8.48 4.76
N TYR A 222 2.85 9.76 4.69
CA TYR A 222 3.72 10.26 3.62
C TYR A 222 5.06 9.56 3.60
N LYS A 223 5.73 9.44 4.76
CA LYS A 223 7.06 8.79 4.84
C LYS A 223 7.03 7.33 4.43
N LYS A 224 5.99 6.59 4.82
CA LYS A 224 5.80 5.19 4.42
C LYS A 224 5.64 5.06 2.91
N PHE A 225 4.81 5.93 2.31
CA PHE A 225 4.60 5.95 0.87
C PHE A 225 5.88 6.33 0.11
N GLU A 226 6.58 7.37 0.56
CA GLU A 226 7.87 7.78 -0.03
C GLU A 226 8.91 6.65 0.04
N ALA A 227 8.96 5.91 1.15
CA ALA A 227 9.85 4.76 1.29
C ALA A 227 9.51 3.66 0.26
N SER A 228 8.22 3.33 0.08
CA SER A 228 7.77 2.33 -0.89
C SER A 228 8.05 2.75 -2.33
N LEU A 229 7.81 4.01 -2.71
CA LEU A 229 8.17 4.50 -4.05
C LEU A 229 9.67 4.41 -4.32
N ARG A 230 10.50 4.72 -3.32
CA ARG A 230 11.96 4.63 -3.44
C ARG A 230 12.44 3.18 -3.52
N SER A 231 11.90 2.28 -2.71
CA SER A 231 12.33 0.87 -2.70
C SER A 231 11.88 0.13 -3.94
N ASP A 232 10.64 0.33 -4.38
CA ASP A 232 10.00 -0.55 -5.36
C ASP A 232 10.17 -0.02 -6.78
N LEU A 233 10.17 1.31 -6.94
CA LEU A 233 10.18 1.97 -8.24
C LEU A 233 11.40 2.88 -8.46
N ASN A 234 12.23 3.09 -7.44
CA ASN A 234 13.36 4.01 -7.45
C ASN A 234 12.98 5.45 -7.90
N VAL A 235 11.76 5.87 -7.59
CA VAL A 235 11.25 7.22 -7.84
C VAL A 235 10.95 7.95 -6.54
N SER A 236 10.87 9.27 -6.60
CA SER A 236 10.41 10.10 -5.48
C SER A 236 8.97 10.56 -5.70
N PRO A 237 8.22 10.87 -4.63
CA PRO A 237 6.90 11.49 -4.75
C PRO A 237 6.92 12.74 -5.64
N SER A 238 5.80 12.98 -6.32
CA SER A 238 5.61 14.16 -7.16
C SER A 238 5.73 15.45 -6.36
N GLN A 239 5.97 16.55 -7.07
CA GLN A 239 6.03 17.87 -6.47
C GLN A 239 4.71 18.25 -5.78
N LYS A 240 3.56 17.80 -6.31
CA LYS A 240 2.24 18.05 -5.72
C LYS A 240 2.15 17.43 -4.33
N LEU A 241 2.56 16.17 -4.18
CA LEU A 241 2.51 15.47 -2.89
C LEU A 241 3.56 16.02 -1.91
N LYS A 242 4.75 16.38 -2.39
CA LYS A 242 5.78 17.09 -1.61
C LYS A 242 5.30 18.43 -1.07
N LEU A 243 4.51 19.19 -1.83
CA LEU A 243 3.92 20.46 -1.38
C LEU A 243 2.87 20.26 -0.28
N VAL A 244 2.09 19.18 -0.33
CA VAL A 244 1.18 18.82 0.76
C VAL A 244 1.99 18.50 2.01
N TYR A 245 3.06 17.72 1.88
CA TYR A 245 3.96 17.39 2.98
C TYR A 245 4.70 18.60 3.55
N SER A 246 5.16 19.54 2.72
CA SER A 246 5.82 20.76 3.23
C SER A 246 4.85 21.65 4.01
N LYS A 247 3.57 21.68 3.64
CA LYS A 247 2.52 22.35 4.43
C LYS A 247 2.28 21.66 5.79
N LEU A 248 2.41 20.33 5.86
CA LEU A 248 2.35 19.59 7.13
C LEU A 248 3.50 19.99 8.07
N LEU A 249 4.70 20.22 7.52
CA LEU A 249 5.89 20.63 8.29
C LEU A 249 5.91 22.13 8.63
N GLY A 250 5.29 22.96 7.78
CA GLY A 250 5.24 24.43 7.95
C GLY A 250 4.18 24.92 8.93
N LYS A 251 3.24 24.06 9.36
CA LYS A 251 2.41 24.33 10.54
C LYS A 251 3.14 23.81 11.77
N PRO A 252 3.59 24.69 12.69
CA PRO A 252 4.31 24.25 13.85
C PRO A 252 3.41 23.35 14.71
N GLN A 253 3.78 22.07 14.84
CA GLN A 253 3.62 21.41 16.13
C GLN A 253 4.59 22.10 17.10
N ILE A 254 4.11 23.15 17.74
CA ILE A 254 4.60 23.58 19.04
C ILE A 254 3.51 23.20 20.04
N SER A 255 3.31 21.90 20.21
CA SER A 255 3.13 21.32 21.54
C SER A 255 4.52 20.93 22.07
N THR A 256 5.51 21.81 21.93
CA THR A 256 6.53 21.85 22.97
C THR A 256 5.79 22.37 24.19
N LYS A 257 5.80 21.59 25.27
CA LYS A 257 5.81 22.22 26.58
C LYS A 257 6.94 23.24 26.49
N LYS A 258 6.60 24.53 26.33
CA LYS A 258 7.48 25.62 26.71
C LYS A 258 7.80 25.31 28.17
N ALA A 259 8.97 24.75 28.41
CA ALA A 259 9.68 25.07 29.63
C ALA A 259 9.84 26.58 29.58
N SER A 260 8.88 27.27 30.17
CA SER A 260 9.01 28.63 30.65
C SER A 260 10.23 28.63 31.56
N GLY A 261 11.35 28.98 30.96
CA GLY A 261 12.68 28.90 31.51
C GLY A 261 13.65 29.56 30.55
N SER A 262 13.30 30.75 30.05
CA SER A 262 14.27 31.70 29.53
C SER A 262 15.18 32.12 30.69
N SER A 263 16.14 31.26 31.00
CA SER A 263 17.37 31.62 31.67
C SER A 263 18.46 31.54 30.61
N GLY A 264 19.22 32.61 30.45
CA GLY A 264 20.30 32.71 29.48
C GLY A 264 21.39 31.69 29.75
N PHE A 265 21.21 30.47 29.24
CA PHE A 265 22.29 29.50 29.16
C PHE A 265 23.23 29.96 28.05
N LYS A 266 24.39 30.46 28.47
CA LYS A 266 25.55 30.67 27.60
C LYS A 266 25.87 29.32 26.97
N ARG A 267 25.84 29.24 25.63
CA ARG A 267 26.23 28.01 24.90
C ARG A 267 27.61 27.59 25.39
N GLN A 268 27.76 26.31 25.71
CA GLN A 268 29.06 25.79 26.12
C GLN A 268 29.93 25.69 24.88
N LYS A 269 31.19 26.14 25.00
CA LYS A 269 32.17 26.01 23.94
C LYS A 269 32.59 24.55 23.79
N LEU A 270 32.51 24.03 22.57
CA LEU A 270 32.94 22.66 22.25
C LEU A 270 34.10 22.72 21.25
N ASP A 271 35.31 22.63 21.78
CA ASP A 271 36.53 22.56 20.98
C ASP A 271 36.79 21.11 20.52
N ILE A 272 36.88 20.91 19.21
CA ILE A 272 37.07 19.61 18.57
C ILE A 272 38.23 19.70 17.59
N GLU A 273 39.23 18.86 17.81
CA GLU A 273 40.33 18.66 16.89
C GLU A 273 40.03 17.41 16.05
N VAL A 274 40.01 17.51 14.72
CA VAL A 274 39.61 16.45 13.78
C VAL A 274 40.81 16.01 12.97
N GLN A 275 40.94 14.70 12.72
CA GLN A 275 42.00 14.18 11.85
C GLN A 275 41.51 14.01 10.41
N CYS A 276 42.34 14.43 9.47
CA CYS A 276 42.13 14.24 8.04
C CYS A 276 42.99 13.07 7.53
N ALA A 277 42.44 12.30 6.60
CA ALA A 277 43.13 11.23 5.89
C ALA A 277 42.68 11.22 4.42
N GLU A 278 43.64 10.97 3.51
CA GLU A 278 43.37 10.90 2.07
C GLU A 278 42.82 9.52 1.70
N ASN A 279 42.06 9.47 0.60
CA ASN A 279 41.56 8.24 -0.03
C ASN A 279 40.59 7.40 0.82
N ILE A 280 39.97 7.98 1.85
CA ILE A 280 38.88 7.36 2.60
C ILE A 280 37.71 8.36 2.65
N ASP A 281 36.66 8.07 1.88
CA ASP A 281 35.50 8.95 1.81
C ASP A 281 34.86 9.16 3.19
N TYR A 282 34.51 10.41 3.47
CA TYR A 282 33.87 10.87 4.71
C TYR A 282 34.72 10.74 5.97
N PHE A 283 36.00 10.35 5.89
CA PHE A 283 36.83 10.11 7.07
C PHE A 283 36.87 11.29 8.04
N CYS A 284 37.15 12.49 7.51
CA CYS A 284 37.25 13.70 8.33
C CYS A 284 35.90 14.04 8.99
N ILE A 285 34.79 13.96 8.27
CA ILE A 285 33.46 14.22 8.82
C ILE A 285 33.04 13.14 9.82
N ALA A 286 33.35 11.87 9.56
CA ALA A 286 33.08 10.78 10.48
C ALA A 286 33.85 10.93 11.80
N ASP A 287 35.10 11.40 11.77
CA ASP A 287 35.89 11.70 12.97
C ASP A 287 35.36 12.92 13.73
N LEU A 288 34.91 13.96 13.02
CA LEU A 288 34.21 15.10 13.63
C LEU A 288 32.95 14.65 14.39
N ILE A 289 32.07 13.89 13.74
CA ILE A 289 30.83 13.37 14.34
C ILE A 289 31.14 12.53 15.58
N ARG A 290 32.13 11.64 15.48
CA ARG A 290 32.59 10.81 16.61
C ARG A 290 32.98 11.67 17.80
N LYS A 291 33.80 12.70 17.58
CA LYS A 291 34.30 13.57 18.65
C LYS A 291 33.22 14.46 19.25
N ILE A 292 32.25 14.90 18.45
CA ILE A 292 31.04 15.57 18.96
C ILE A 292 30.30 14.66 19.93
N ILE A 293 30.05 13.41 19.56
CA ILE A 293 29.31 12.44 20.39
C ILE A 293 30.06 12.06 21.67
N LEU A 294 31.40 12.00 21.61
CA LEU A 294 32.23 11.66 22.75
C LEU A 294 32.40 12.82 23.74
N ARG A 295 32.41 14.06 23.27
CA ARG A 295 32.66 15.24 24.12
C ARG A 295 31.40 15.99 24.55
N GLY A 296 30.35 15.95 23.73
CA GLY A 296 29.09 16.62 24.03
C GLY A 296 28.15 15.76 24.88
N ASP A 297 27.12 16.40 25.43
CA ASP A 297 26.12 15.73 26.24
C ASP A 297 25.15 14.95 25.34
N ARG A 298 25.24 13.63 25.45
CA ARG A 298 24.43 12.65 24.70
C ARG A 298 22.93 12.89 24.85
N LYS A 299 22.46 13.40 26.00
CA LYS A 299 21.04 13.68 26.23
C LYS A 299 20.50 14.75 25.29
N TYR A 300 21.32 15.71 24.91
CA TYR A 300 20.94 16.77 23.96
C TYR A 300 21.26 16.35 22.54
N ILE A 301 22.43 15.77 22.27
CA ILE A 301 22.83 15.35 20.93
C ILE A 301 21.85 14.34 20.31
N PHE A 302 21.37 13.36 21.08
CA PHE A 302 20.46 12.32 20.58
C PHE A 302 18.98 12.70 20.56
N GLN A 303 18.62 13.94 20.90
CA GLN A 303 17.30 14.51 20.56
C GLN A 303 17.20 14.86 19.07
N PHE A 304 18.30 14.76 18.32
CA PHE A 304 18.31 14.92 16.87
C PHE A 304 17.43 13.86 16.18
N ASN A 305 16.98 14.16 14.96
CA ASN A 305 16.05 13.30 14.24
C ASN A 305 16.65 11.90 13.97
N LYS A 306 15.93 10.86 14.39
CA LYS A 306 16.35 9.46 14.26
C LYS A 306 16.74 9.05 12.84
N CYS A 307 16.04 9.51 11.81
CA CYS A 307 16.36 9.13 10.42
C CYS A 307 17.74 9.65 10.00
N TYR A 308 18.12 10.86 10.41
CA TYR A 308 19.45 11.38 10.15
C TYR A 308 20.50 10.70 11.02
N LEU A 309 20.19 10.37 12.29
CA LEU A 309 21.10 9.59 13.14
C LEU A 309 21.40 8.21 12.52
N GLU A 310 20.41 7.53 11.93
CA GLU A 310 20.63 6.28 11.20
C GLU A 310 21.49 6.46 9.94
N ASP A 311 21.34 7.59 9.23
CA ASP A 311 22.18 7.90 8.08
C ASP A 311 23.63 8.22 8.48
N LEU A 312 23.83 8.93 9.60
CA LEU A 312 25.17 9.18 10.16
C LEU A 312 25.82 7.89 10.68
N ASN A 313 25.02 6.97 11.23
CA ASN A 313 25.50 5.67 11.69
C ASN A 313 26.14 4.84 10.57
N PHE A 314 25.82 5.13 9.29
CA PHE A 314 26.45 4.50 8.13
C PHE A 314 27.95 4.83 8.04
N ILE A 315 28.34 6.07 8.36
CA ILE A 315 29.76 6.51 8.31
C ILE A 315 30.43 6.53 9.70
N GLN A 316 29.65 6.56 10.78
CA GLN A 316 30.18 6.60 12.15
C GLN A 316 29.32 5.79 13.13
N LEU A 317 29.74 4.56 13.43
CA LEU A 317 29.03 3.62 14.30
C LEU A 317 28.81 4.10 15.74
N GLU A 318 29.63 5.03 16.24
CA GLU A 318 29.44 5.60 17.59
C GLU A 318 28.10 6.35 17.71
N VAL A 319 27.50 6.79 16.59
CA VAL A 319 26.15 7.39 16.55
C VAL A 319 25.11 6.38 17.01
N GLY A 320 25.06 5.20 16.38
CA GLY A 320 24.10 4.16 16.73
C GLY A 320 24.35 3.60 18.13
N ILE A 321 25.62 3.34 18.48
CA ILE A 321 25.99 2.84 19.81
C ILE A 321 25.57 3.84 20.90
N GLY A 322 25.79 5.14 20.68
CA GLY A 322 25.40 6.18 21.62
C GLY A 322 23.88 6.32 21.76
N TYR A 323 23.15 6.25 20.65
CA TYR A 323 21.70 6.31 20.63
C TYR A 323 21.06 5.10 21.32
N GLU A 324 21.52 3.89 21.00
CA GLU A 324 21.07 2.62 21.60
C GLU A 324 21.25 2.61 23.12
N ARG A 325 22.39 3.10 23.62
CA ARG A 325 22.65 3.20 25.06
C ARG A 325 21.70 4.15 25.78
N LEU A 326 21.25 5.21 25.12
CA LEU A 326 20.39 6.23 25.73
C LEU A 326 18.90 5.86 25.65
N HIS A 327 18.47 5.27 24.53
CA HIS A 327 17.05 5.04 24.23
C HIS A 327 16.63 3.57 24.27
N GLY A 328 17.57 2.62 24.27
CA GLY A 328 17.28 1.18 24.22
C GLY A 328 16.75 0.67 22.87
N GLU A 329 16.70 1.54 21.86
CA GLU A 329 16.24 1.22 20.51
C GLU A 329 17.40 0.94 19.57
N LYS A 330 17.36 -0.20 18.86
CA LYS A 330 18.40 -0.56 17.87
C LYS A 330 18.41 0.39 16.68
N CYS A 331 19.61 0.78 16.25
CA CYS A 331 19.83 1.50 15.01
C CYS A 331 19.93 0.53 13.83
N SER A 332 19.30 0.90 12.71
CA SER A 332 19.35 0.10 11.48
C SER A 332 20.76 0.12 10.89
N LEU A 333 21.32 -1.05 10.57
CA LEU A 333 22.55 -1.18 9.79
C LEU A 333 22.18 -1.20 8.31
N ARG A 334 22.68 -0.22 7.54
CA ARG A 334 22.44 -0.11 6.10
C ARG A 334 23.63 -0.68 5.33
N THR A 335 23.37 -1.43 4.26
CA THR A 335 24.40 -1.98 3.38
C THR A 335 24.86 -0.99 2.31
N TRP A 336 24.06 0.02 2.02
CA TRP A 336 24.38 1.08 1.06
C TRP A 336 23.56 2.35 1.35
N LEU A 337 24.16 3.53 1.17
CA LEU A 337 23.50 4.83 1.34
C LEU A 337 24.06 5.83 0.31
N PRO A 338 23.21 6.58 -0.43
CA PRO A 338 23.70 7.58 -1.38
C PRO A 338 24.46 8.72 -0.70
N ASP A 339 25.54 9.17 -1.33
CA ASP A 339 26.41 10.26 -0.88
C ASP A 339 25.67 11.55 -0.51
N VAL A 340 24.63 11.88 -1.28
CA VAL A 340 23.79 13.07 -1.04
C VAL A 340 23.04 13.00 0.29
N ARG A 341 22.61 11.80 0.70
CA ARG A 341 21.96 11.60 2.01
C ARG A 341 22.95 11.70 3.16
N ILE A 342 24.15 11.14 2.97
CA ILE A 342 25.23 11.25 3.95
C ILE A 342 25.57 12.73 4.16
N ALA A 343 25.79 13.47 3.08
CA ALA A 343 26.11 14.89 3.13
C ALA A 343 25.01 15.72 3.83
N ASP A 344 23.74 15.54 3.48
CA ASP A 344 22.61 16.26 4.10
C ASP A 344 22.49 15.94 5.60
N ALA A 345 22.63 14.67 5.98
CA ALA A 345 22.62 14.25 7.39
C ALA A 345 23.77 14.89 8.18
N CYS A 346 24.99 14.91 7.63
CA CYS A 346 26.16 15.52 8.25
C CYS A 346 25.98 17.03 8.46
N ILE A 347 25.52 17.74 7.43
CA ILE A 347 25.29 19.18 7.49
C ILE A 347 24.25 19.50 8.57
N ARG A 348 23.08 18.84 8.54
CA ARG A 348 22.00 19.11 9.51
C ARG A 348 22.43 18.81 10.94
N PHE A 349 23.20 17.74 11.13
CA PHE A 349 23.70 17.38 12.45
C PHE A 349 24.66 18.41 13.01
N ILE A 350 25.62 18.87 12.20
CA ILE A 350 26.58 19.90 12.63
C ILE A 350 25.86 21.21 12.96
N LEU A 351 24.88 21.61 12.15
CA LEU A 351 24.04 22.78 12.44
C LEU A 351 23.27 22.63 13.75
N TYR A 352 22.64 21.47 13.96
CA TYR A 352 21.91 21.16 15.19
C TYR A 352 22.81 21.21 16.43
N VAL A 353 24.02 20.66 16.33
CA VAL A 353 25.00 20.68 17.42
C VAL A 353 25.46 22.12 17.68
N ASN A 354 25.64 22.94 16.64
CA ASN A 354 25.99 24.35 16.78
C ASN A 354 24.87 25.21 17.41
N ASP A 355 23.61 24.76 17.33
CA ASP A 355 22.53 25.42 18.05
C ASP A 355 22.61 25.19 19.57
N ILE A 356 23.22 24.08 19.98
CA ILE A 356 23.40 23.65 21.38
C ILE A 356 24.74 24.14 21.96
N TYR A 357 25.79 24.13 21.15
CA TYR A 357 27.17 24.43 21.53
C TYR A 357 27.80 25.48 20.61
N ASP A 358 28.73 26.27 21.13
CA ASP A 358 29.60 27.08 20.28
C ASP A 358 30.71 26.17 19.74
N LEU A 359 30.57 25.73 18.48
CA LEU A 359 31.37 24.66 17.92
C LEU A 359 32.65 25.20 17.27
N HIS A 360 33.79 24.82 17.83
CA HIS A 360 35.11 25.19 17.34
C HIS A 360 35.83 23.95 16.83
N VAL A 361 36.00 23.85 15.51
CA VAL A 361 36.61 22.71 14.83
C VAL A 361 38.00 23.10 14.30
N SER A 362 39.02 22.34 14.69
CA SER A 362 40.39 22.45 14.18
C SER A 362 40.73 21.20 13.36
N LEU A 363 41.08 21.39 12.09
CA LEU A 363 41.42 20.29 11.17
C LEU A 363 42.94 20.06 11.16
N LYS A 364 43.38 18.90 11.64
CA LYS A 364 44.78 18.46 11.57
C LYS A 364 45.08 17.74 10.27
N ASN A 365 46.22 18.08 9.67
CA ASN A 365 46.64 17.63 8.34
C ASN A 365 45.58 17.99 7.29
N ALA A 366 45.12 19.24 7.27
CA ALA A 366 44.05 19.69 6.38
C ALA A 366 44.39 19.51 4.88
N ASP A 367 45.69 19.42 4.54
CA ASP A 367 46.20 19.03 3.22
C ASP A 367 45.73 17.63 2.79
N LYS A 368 45.45 16.76 3.76
CA LYS A 368 45.07 15.36 3.59
C LYS A 368 43.56 15.11 3.70
N ILE A 369 42.72 16.12 3.52
CA ILE A 369 41.27 15.94 3.64
C ILE A 369 40.69 15.15 2.45
N ASP A 370 39.80 14.20 2.72
CA ASP A 370 39.08 13.47 1.68
C ASP A 370 38.12 14.39 0.89
N GLN A 371 37.88 14.05 -0.37
CA GLN A 371 37.12 14.92 -1.29
C GLN A 371 35.69 15.17 -0.79
N ALA A 372 35.01 14.14 -0.28
CA ALA A 372 33.63 14.24 0.18
C ALA A 372 33.51 15.13 1.43
N SER A 373 34.38 14.93 2.42
CA SER A 373 34.44 15.79 3.61
C SER A 373 34.82 17.23 3.26
N SER A 374 35.75 17.43 2.32
CA SER A 374 36.16 18.77 1.87
C SER A 374 34.97 19.55 1.30
N GLN A 375 34.14 18.91 0.47
CA GLN A 375 32.93 19.53 -0.08
C GLN A 375 31.93 19.91 1.02
N ILE A 376 31.71 19.04 2.01
CA ILE A 376 30.80 19.30 3.14
C ILE A 376 31.32 20.46 4.00
N ILE A 377 32.61 20.48 4.34
CA ILE A 377 33.22 21.54 5.14
C ILE A 377 33.19 22.88 4.41
N GLN A 378 33.51 22.89 3.11
CA GLN A 378 33.41 24.10 2.30
C GLN A 378 31.99 24.64 2.25
N TYR A 379 30.99 23.75 2.15
CA TYR A 379 29.59 24.14 2.20
C TYR A 379 29.23 24.78 3.56
N LEU A 380 29.63 24.17 4.68
CA LEU A 380 29.42 24.73 6.02
C LEU A 380 30.10 26.09 6.21
N LYS A 381 31.34 26.26 5.73
CA LYS A 381 32.06 27.55 5.76
C LYS A 381 31.31 28.63 4.95
N ARG A 382 30.68 28.27 3.82
CA ARG A 382 29.91 29.21 2.97
C ARG A 382 28.61 29.70 3.62
N LEU A 383 28.01 28.91 4.52
CA LEU A 383 26.77 29.29 5.20
C LEU A 383 26.94 30.44 6.21
N LYS A 384 28.18 30.82 6.56
CA LYS A 384 28.50 31.94 7.49
C LYS A 384 27.69 31.89 8.79
N ILE A 385 27.58 30.71 9.38
CA ILE A 385 26.82 30.49 10.61
C ILE A 385 27.56 31.18 11.78
N ALA A 386 26.82 31.91 12.61
CA ALA A 386 27.37 32.49 13.82
C ALA A 386 27.87 31.37 14.76
N ASP A 387 29.03 31.58 15.38
CA ASP A 387 29.61 30.71 16.41
C ASP A 387 30.05 29.30 15.94
N LEU A 388 30.03 29.03 14.62
CA LEU A 388 30.70 27.89 14.00
C LEU A 388 32.06 28.31 13.45
N LEU A 389 33.13 27.92 14.12
CA LEU A 389 34.50 28.23 13.70
C LEU A 389 35.20 26.97 13.20
N ILE A 390 35.54 26.92 11.91
CA ILE A 390 36.30 25.81 11.31
C ILE A 390 37.64 26.35 10.82
N GLN A 391 38.71 25.98 11.53
CA GLN A 391 40.09 26.43 11.26
C GLN A 391 40.95 25.25 10.81
N GLU A 392 41.88 25.55 9.91
CA GLU A 392 42.91 24.61 9.44
C GLU A 392 44.16 24.84 10.32
N SER A 393 44.70 23.77 10.88
CA SER A 393 45.86 23.81 11.80
C SER A 393 47.08 23.13 11.23
#